data_AF-A0A7S1DBH5-F1
#
_entry.id   AF-A0A7S1DBH5-F1
#
_cell.length_a   1.000
_cell.length_b   1.000
_cell.length_c   1.000
_cell.angle_alpha   90.00
_cell.angle_beta   90.00
_cell.angle_gamma   90.00
#
_symmetry.space_group_name_H-M   'P 1'
#
loop_
_entity.id
_entity.type
_entity.pdbx_description
1 polymer ?
#
loop_
_entity_poly.entity_id
_entity_poly.type
_entity_poly.pdbx_seq_one_letter_code
_entity_poly.pdbx_strand_id
1 'polypeptide(L)'
;GSCTAGGAYVPSMSDETVMVEGNGTIFLGGPPLVKAATGEEVSAEELGGAHIHCTTSGVADHMASNEEGAMRITRDIVASLGRPAIESTEDYDEPLFDVSELRGVLPIDPKQPVDVRYVLARILDGSRFQEFKEKYGTTLVTGFGKIMGQDVGIIANNGILFSESALKGAHFVQLCSQRGIPILFLQNITGFMVGKKYEHEGIAKHGAKLVTAVATAKVPKLTLIFGGSYGAGNYGMCGRAFSPRFLFMWPGAKISVMGGEQAANVLSTIQRDNIEARGEEWSEEQEAEFQRPILEKYEEESSAYYSTSRLWDDGIIDPADTRMVLGCSLAVARRQGCEPND
;
A
#
# COMPACT_ATOMS: atom_id res chain seq x y z
N GLY A 1 -27.81 -13.35 -2.04
CA GLY A 1 -28.72 -12.55 -1.19
C GLY A 1 -29.27 -11.38 -1.97
N SER A 2 -29.74 -10.33 -1.28
CA SER A 2 -30.41 -9.17 -1.90
C SER A 2 -29.43 -8.24 -2.64
N CYS A 3 -29.79 -7.84 -3.86
CA CYS A 3 -29.02 -6.99 -4.74
C CYS A 3 -29.92 -5.91 -5.35
N THR A 4 -29.98 -4.73 -4.74
CA THR A 4 -30.98 -3.70 -5.05
C THR A 4 -30.35 -2.40 -5.58
N ALA A 5 -31.11 -1.65 -6.37
CA ALA A 5 -30.76 -0.34 -6.90
C ALA A 5 -29.40 -0.35 -7.62
N GLY A 6 -28.45 0.50 -7.23
CA GLY A 6 -27.13 0.55 -7.86
C GLY A 6 -26.35 -0.76 -7.73
N GLY A 7 -26.63 -1.58 -6.70
CA GLY A 7 -26.00 -2.88 -6.52
C GLY A 7 -26.36 -3.88 -7.62
N ALA A 8 -27.55 -3.75 -8.22
CA ALA A 8 -28.02 -4.63 -9.29
C ALA A 8 -27.10 -4.64 -10.54
N TYR A 9 -26.30 -3.59 -10.72
CA TYR A 9 -25.33 -3.53 -11.80
C TYR A 9 -24.12 -4.44 -11.60
N VAL A 10 -23.79 -4.85 -10.37
CA VAL A 10 -22.70 -5.81 -10.13
C VAL A 10 -22.92 -7.11 -10.90
N PRO A 11 -24.05 -7.84 -10.72
CA PRO A 11 -24.34 -9.02 -11.53
C PRO A 11 -24.65 -8.65 -12.99
N SER A 12 -25.40 -7.58 -13.25
CA SER A 12 -25.83 -7.25 -14.63
C SER A 12 -24.68 -6.82 -15.56
N MET A 13 -23.52 -6.47 -15.01
CA MET A 13 -22.32 -6.07 -15.77
C MET A 13 -21.15 -7.06 -15.59
N SER A 14 -21.38 -8.21 -14.94
CA SER A 14 -20.40 -9.29 -14.88
C SER A 14 -20.46 -10.13 -16.16
N ASP A 15 -19.33 -10.72 -16.58
CA ASP A 15 -19.28 -11.58 -17.77
C ASP A 15 -20.15 -12.83 -17.63
N GLU A 16 -20.21 -13.40 -16.41
CA GLU A 16 -21.10 -14.50 -16.03
C GLU A 16 -21.62 -14.27 -14.59
N THR A 17 -22.92 -14.50 -14.36
CA THR A 17 -23.61 -14.30 -13.09
C THR A 17 -24.26 -15.58 -12.57
N VAL A 18 -24.03 -15.88 -11.29
CA VAL A 18 -24.64 -17.02 -10.57
C VAL A 18 -25.63 -16.50 -9.53
N MET A 19 -26.85 -17.02 -9.54
CA MET A 19 -27.89 -16.71 -8.53
C MET A 19 -28.33 -17.95 -7.76
N VAL A 20 -28.50 -17.80 -6.44
CA VAL A 20 -29.03 -18.88 -5.57
C VAL A 20 -30.56 -18.81 -5.56
N GLU A 21 -31.21 -19.91 -5.92
CA GLU A 21 -32.67 -20.06 -5.90
C GLU A 21 -33.25 -19.87 -4.49
N GLY A 22 -34.36 -19.14 -4.39
CA GLY A 22 -35.05 -18.86 -3.12
C GLY A 22 -34.29 -17.93 -2.15
N ASN A 23 -33.18 -17.33 -2.57
CA ASN A 23 -32.37 -16.41 -1.75
C ASN A 23 -31.85 -15.19 -2.54
N GLY A 24 -31.35 -15.41 -3.75
CA GLY A 24 -30.83 -14.35 -4.61
C GLY A 24 -31.95 -13.52 -5.22
N THR A 25 -31.86 -12.20 -5.05
CA THR A 25 -32.80 -11.25 -5.67
C THR A 25 -32.06 -10.08 -6.31
N ILE A 26 -32.43 -9.69 -7.53
CA ILE A 26 -31.85 -8.57 -8.27
C ILE A 26 -32.98 -7.64 -8.75
N PHE A 27 -32.88 -6.34 -8.48
CA PHE A 27 -33.81 -5.35 -9.05
C PHE A 27 -33.28 -3.93 -8.91
N LEU A 28 -33.62 -3.05 -9.86
CA LEU A 28 -33.31 -1.62 -9.75
C LEU A 28 -34.20 -0.90 -8.72
N GLY A 29 -35.42 -1.38 -8.52
CA GLY A 29 -36.33 -0.91 -7.50
C GLY A 29 -36.95 -2.09 -6.77
N GLY A 30 -36.71 -2.21 -5.47
CA GLY A 30 -37.29 -3.30 -4.69
C GLY A 30 -38.79 -3.16 -4.47
N PRO A 31 -39.43 -4.20 -3.89
CA PRO A 31 -40.88 -4.20 -3.66
C PRO A 31 -41.47 -2.93 -3.01
N PRO A 32 -40.82 -2.32 -1.99
CA PRO A 32 -41.32 -1.07 -1.42
C PRO A 32 -41.37 0.09 -2.42
N LEU A 33 -40.40 0.16 -3.34
CA LEU A 33 -40.35 1.21 -4.36
C LEU A 33 -41.39 0.96 -5.46
N VAL A 34 -41.56 -0.28 -5.89
CA VAL A 34 -42.60 -0.68 -6.86
C VAL A 34 -43.99 -0.32 -6.32
N LYS A 35 -44.27 -0.70 -5.07
CA LYS A 35 -45.53 -0.36 -4.40
C LYS A 35 -45.75 1.15 -4.29
N ALA A 36 -44.73 1.90 -3.90
CA ALA A 36 -44.83 3.35 -3.76
C ALA A 36 -45.06 4.06 -5.11
N ALA A 37 -44.44 3.58 -6.19
CA ALA A 37 -44.51 4.21 -7.51
C ALA A 37 -45.76 3.82 -8.31
N THR A 38 -46.24 2.59 -8.15
CA THR A 38 -47.27 2.01 -9.04
C THR A 38 -48.51 1.50 -8.30
N GLY A 39 -48.42 1.31 -6.97
CA GLY A 39 -49.44 0.63 -6.18
C GLY A 39 -49.39 -0.90 -6.25
N GLU A 40 -48.52 -1.48 -7.07
CA GLU A 40 -48.35 -2.93 -7.21
C GLU A 40 -47.71 -3.56 -5.95
N GLU A 41 -48.34 -4.60 -5.41
CA GLU A 41 -47.78 -5.42 -4.35
C GLU A 41 -47.20 -6.70 -4.94
N VAL A 42 -45.88 -6.86 -4.84
CA VAL A 42 -45.14 -8.00 -5.38
C VAL A 42 -44.08 -8.42 -4.36
N SER A 43 -43.81 -9.72 -4.22
CA SER A 43 -42.71 -10.18 -3.35
C SER A 43 -41.33 -9.98 -4.02
N ALA A 44 -40.26 -10.05 -3.24
CA ALA A 44 -38.90 -9.92 -3.80
C ALA A 44 -38.55 -11.06 -4.77
N GLU A 45 -39.04 -12.28 -4.49
CA GLU A 45 -38.82 -13.46 -5.36
C GLU A 45 -39.60 -13.33 -6.67
N GLU A 46 -40.85 -12.89 -6.61
CA GLU A 46 -41.67 -12.66 -7.81
C GLU A 46 -41.15 -11.50 -8.67
N LEU A 47 -40.60 -10.46 -8.02
CA LEU A 47 -40.10 -9.28 -8.72
C LEU A 47 -38.76 -9.53 -9.43
N GLY A 48 -37.86 -10.28 -8.81
CA GLY A 48 -36.49 -10.43 -9.28
C GLY A 48 -35.73 -11.59 -8.66
N GLY A 49 -36.41 -12.70 -8.38
CA GLY A 49 -35.79 -13.93 -7.91
C GLY A 49 -34.90 -14.61 -8.95
N ALA A 50 -34.15 -15.62 -8.51
CA ALA A 50 -33.22 -16.36 -9.39
C ALA A 50 -33.93 -16.99 -10.59
N HIS A 51 -35.15 -17.52 -10.39
CA HIS A 51 -35.94 -18.10 -11.47
C HIS A 51 -36.25 -17.07 -12.56
N ILE A 52 -36.75 -15.89 -12.18
CA ILE A 52 -37.06 -14.79 -13.12
C ILE A 52 -35.82 -14.39 -13.94
N HIS A 53 -34.65 -14.31 -13.29
CA HIS A 53 -33.44 -13.88 -13.97
C HIS A 53 -32.79 -14.95 -14.83
N CYS A 54 -32.86 -16.23 -14.46
CA CYS A 54 -32.27 -17.31 -15.23
C CYS A 54 -33.18 -17.86 -16.33
N THR A 55 -34.51 -17.70 -16.22
CA THR A 55 -35.46 -18.26 -17.20
C THR A 55 -36.18 -17.23 -18.06
N THR A 56 -36.31 -15.99 -17.61
CA THR A 56 -37.16 -14.99 -18.27
C THR A 56 -36.37 -13.78 -18.78
N SER A 57 -35.64 -13.08 -17.90
CA SER A 57 -34.96 -11.84 -18.29
C SER A 57 -33.54 -12.04 -18.82
N GLY A 58 -32.85 -13.11 -18.42
CA GLY A 58 -31.46 -13.38 -18.82
C GLY A 58 -30.43 -12.47 -18.14
N VAL A 59 -30.77 -11.87 -16.99
CA VAL A 59 -29.81 -11.07 -16.19
C VAL A 59 -28.80 -11.96 -15.46
N ALA A 60 -29.15 -13.23 -15.23
CA ALA A 60 -28.26 -14.22 -14.64
C ALA A 60 -28.15 -15.44 -15.57
N ASP A 61 -26.97 -16.05 -15.59
CA ASP A 61 -26.63 -17.13 -16.53
C ASP A 61 -26.76 -18.51 -15.89
N HIS A 62 -26.55 -18.58 -14.57
CA HIS A 62 -26.53 -19.84 -13.82
C HIS A 62 -27.42 -19.76 -12.58
N MET A 63 -28.29 -20.77 -12.42
CA MET A 63 -29.11 -20.94 -11.23
C MET A 63 -28.53 -22.04 -10.34
N ALA A 64 -28.26 -21.72 -9.08
CA ALA A 64 -27.78 -22.64 -8.06
C ALA A 64 -28.86 -22.95 -7.02
N SER A 65 -28.97 -24.21 -6.58
CA SER A 65 -29.96 -24.60 -5.56
C SER A 65 -29.59 -24.18 -4.13
N ASN A 66 -28.32 -23.87 -3.88
CA ASN A 66 -27.81 -23.38 -2.59
C ASN A 66 -26.44 -22.69 -2.77
N GLU A 67 -25.89 -22.14 -1.69
CA GLU A 67 -24.62 -21.40 -1.70
C GLU A 67 -23.42 -22.28 -2.08
N GLU A 68 -23.34 -23.52 -1.59
CA GLU A 68 -22.27 -24.46 -1.97
C GLU A 68 -22.29 -24.78 -3.47
N GLY A 69 -23.49 -24.94 -4.04
CA GLY A 69 -23.72 -25.12 -5.46
C GLY A 69 -23.28 -23.90 -6.27
N ALA A 70 -23.58 -22.69 -5.78
CA ALA A 70 -23.13 -21.46 -6.42
C ALA A 70 -21.61 -21.35 -6.43
N MET A 71 -20.94 -21.65 -5.31
CA MET A 71 -19.48 -21.66 -5.24
C MET A 71 -18.85 -22.67 -6.19
N ARG A 72 -19.46 -23.85 -6.36
CA ARG A 72 -19.00 -24.85 -7.33
C ARG A 72 -19.07 -24.31 -8.77
N ILE A 73 -20.20 -23.71 -9.15
CA ILE A 73 -20.36 -23.09 -10.48
C ILE A 73 -19.33 -21.97 -10.67
N THR A 74 -19.14 -21.10 -9.68
CA THR A 74 -18.10 -20.05 -9.76
C THR A 74 -16.70 -20.63 -9.99
N ARG A 75 -16.36 -21.75 -9.37
CA ARG A 75 -15.08 -22.43 -9.61
C ARG A 75 -14.96 -23.00 -11.02
N ASP A 76 -16.06 -23.55 -11.56
CA ASP A 76 -16.10 -24.08 -12.92
C ASP A 76 -15.94 -22.95 -13.96
N ILE A 77 -16.55 -21.77 -13.71
CA ILE A 77 -16.33 -20.55 -14.50
C ILE A 77 -14.84 -20.15 -14.46
N VAL A 78 -14.24 -20.06 -13.28
CA VAL A 78 -12.81 -19.71 -13.17
C VAL A 78 -11.90 -20.73 -13.88
N ALA A 79 -12.26 -22.02 -13.86
CA ALA A 79 -11.52 -23.07 -14.54
C ALA A 79 -11.59 -22.95 -16.08
N SER A 80 -12.61 -22.28 -16.63
CA SER A 80 -12.80 -22.09 -18.07
C SER A 80 -12.05 -20.87 -18.64
N LEU A 81 -11.57 -19.94 -17.79
CA LEU A 81 -10.89 -18.69 -18.18
C LEU A 81 -9.55 -18.89 -18.93
N GLY A 82 -9.03 -20.11 -18.99
CA GLY A 82 -7.74 -20.44 -19.62
C GLY A 82 -6.54 -20.35 -18.67
N ARG A 83 -5.35 -20.75 -19.14
CA ARG A 83 -4.13 -20.74 -18.32
C ARG A 83 -3.52 -19.32 -18.22
N PRO A 84 -3.06 -18.88 -17.04
CA PRO A 84 -2.37 -17.61 -16.90
C PRO A 84 -1.01 -17.63 -17.63
N ALA A 85 -0.57 -16.47 -18.10
CA ALA A 85 0.66 -16.31 -18.90
C ALA A 85 1.98 -16.49 -18.10
N ILE A 86 1.94 -16.50 -16.77
CA ILE A 86 3.13 -16.57 -15.91
C ILE A 86 2.94 -17.70 -14.90
N GLU A 87 3.60 -18.83 -15.15
CA GLU A 87 3.86 -19.87 -14.15
C GLU A 87 5.26 -19.59 -13.57
N SER A 88 5.35 -19.29 -12.27
CA SER A 88 6.62 -19.25 -11.56
C SER A 88 6.88 -20.63 -10.99
N THR A 89 7.75 -21.41 -11.62
CA THR A 89 8.08 -22.80 -11.27
C THR A 89 9.54 -22.97 -10.80
N GLU A 90 10.22 -21.89 -10.42
CA GLU A 90 11.59 -22.01 -9.91
C GLU A 90 11.58 -22.42 -8.45
N ASP A 91 12.30 -23.49 -8.13
CA ASP A 91 12.71 -23.79 -6.75
C ASP A 91 13.44 -22.57 -6.19
N TYR A 92 13.12 -22.20 -4.95
CA TYR A 92 13.73 -21.05 -4.28
C TYR A 92 14.34 -21.46 -2.95
N ASP A 93 15.42 -20.78 -2.58
CA ASP A 93 16.06 -20.97 -1.28
C ASP A 93 15.30 -20.17 -0.21
N GLU A 94 15.08 -20.79 0.95
CA GLU A 94 14.66 -20.04 2.13
C GLU A 94 15.77 -19.08 2.60
N PRO A 95 15.43 -17.98 3.29
CA PRO A 95 16.42 -17.10 3.90
C PRO A 95 17.26 -17.84 4.94
N LEU A 96 18.51 -17.43 5.13
CA LEU A 96 19.41 -18.00 6.14
C LEU A 96 19.01 -17.67 7.58
N PHE A 97 18.14 -16.68 7.76
CA PHE A 97 17.66 -16.20 9.06
C PHE A 97 16.15 -16.35 9.15
N ASP A 98 15.66 -16.69 10.33
CA ASP A 98 14.22 -16.86 10.54
C ASP A 98 13.48 -15.52 10.35
N VAL A 99 12.44 -15.54 9.52
CA VAL A 99 11.56 -14.40 9.24
C VAL A 99 10.87 -13.93 10.52
N SER A 100 10.61 -14.83 11.48
CA SER A 100 9.96 -14.50 12.75
C SER A 100 10.74 -13.49 13.59
N GLU A 101 12.07 -13.43 13.40
CA GLU A 101 12.95 -12.46 14.07
C GLU A 101 12.65 -11.01 13.66
N LEU A 102 11.94 -10.78 12.54
CA LEU A 102 11.50 -9.44 12.12
C LEU A 102 10.64 -8.74 13.18
N ARG A 103 9.94 -9.49 14.04
CA ARG A 103 9.17 -8.92 15.17
C ARG A 103 10.06 -8.18 16.18
N GLY A 104 11.36 -8.46 16.21
CA GLY A 104 12.34 -7.81 17.09
C GLY A 104 13.33 -6.89 16.38
N VAL A 105 13.16 -6.61 15.08
CA VAL A 105 14.12 -5.79 14.31
C VAL A 105 13.98 -4.30 14.61
N LEU A 106 12.77 -3.82 14.93
CA LEU A 106 12.59 -2.41 15.28
C LEU A 106 13.02 -2.15 16.73
N PRO A 107 13.79 -1.07 16.97
CA PRO A 107 14.13 -0.63 18.31
C PRO A 107 12.88 -0.11 19.03
N ILE A 108 12.88 -0.23 20.36
CA ILE A 108 11.85 0.35 21.22
C ILE A 108 11.82 1.88 21.06
N ASP A 109 13.01 2.49 20.95
CA ASP A 109 13.14 3.91 20.64
C ASP A 109 13.15 4.10 19.11
N PRO A 110 12.10 4.71 18.53
CA PRO A 110 12.01 4.92 17.08
C PRO A 110 13.07 5.90 16.53
N LYS A 111 13.80 6.62 17.41
CA LYS A 111 14.93 7.48 17.00
C LYS A 111 16.21 6.68 16.76
N GLN A 112 16.29 5.43 17.23
CA GLN A 112 17.45 4.58 16.98
C GLN A 112 17.48 4.10 15.52
N PRO A 113 18.63 4.19 14.85
CA PRO A 113 18.75 3.73 13.47
C PRO A 113 18.61 2.21 13.39
N VAL A 114 17.94 1.75 12.33
CA VAL A 114 17.82 0.33 11.97
C VAL A 114 18.59 0.10 10.69
N ASP A 115 19.56 -0.83 10.69
CA ASP A 115 20.15 -1.28 9.44
C ASP A 115 19.13 -2.14 8.69
N VAL A 116 18.59 -1.59 7.61
CA VAL A 116 17.55 -2.27 6.82
C VAL A 116 18.04 -3.58 6.21
N ARG A 117 19.36 -3.80 6.11
CA ARG A 117 19.92 -5.09 5.67
C ARG A 117 19.54 -6.25 6.59
N TYR A 118 19.24 -6.00 7.87
CA TYR A 118 18.68 -7.03 8.75
C TYR A 118 17.28 -7.48 8.30
N VAL A 119 16.47 -6.56 7.79
CA VAL A 119 15.17 -6.89 7.19
C VAL A 119 15.39 -7.68 5.90
N LEU A 120 16.27 -7.20 5.02
CA LEU A 120 16.57 -7.83 3.73
C LEU A 120 17.08 -9.27 3.88
N ALA A 121 17.97 -9.53 4.84
CA ALA A 121 18.51 -10.86 5.10
C ALA A 121 17.44 -11.89 5.49
N ARG A 122 16.28 -11.45 6.00
CA ARG A 122 15.16 -12.31 6.43
C ARG A 122 14.06 -12.45 5.37
N ILE A 123 14.07 -11.62 4.33
CA ILE A 123 13.01 -11.67 3.29
C ILE A 123 13.53 -12.12 1.92
N LEU A 124 14.84 -12.04 1.66
CA LEU A 124 15.42 -12.43 0.37
C LEU A 124 15.87 -13.89 0.37
N ASP A 125 15.75 -14.54 -0.79
CA ASP A 125 16.11 -15.93 -0.99
C ASP A 125 17.59 -16.18 -0.69
N GLY A 126 17.87 -17.17 0.16
CA GLY A 126 19.22 -17.47 0.65
C GLY A 126 19.93 -16.27 1.29
N SER A 127 19.19 -15.25 1.72
CA SER A 127 19.70 -13.98 2.23
C SER A 127 20.67 -13.27 1.28
N ARG A 128 20.58 -13.53 -0.03
CA ARG A 128 21.47 -12.96 -1.04
C ARG A 128 20.97 -11.61 -1.51
N PHE A 129 21.85 -10.62 -1.46
CA PHE A 129 21.55 -9.26 -1.90
C PHE A 129 22.72 -8.69 -2.70
N GLN A 130 22.47 -8.32 -3.96
CA GLN A 130 23.44 -7.64 -4.80
C GLN A 130 23.27 -6.13 -4.66
N GLU A 131 24.01 -5.52 -3.73
CA GLU A 131 23.88 -4.10 -3.45
C GLU A 131 24.42 -3.23 -4.60
N PHE A 132 23.61 -2.28 -5.06
CA PHE A 132 23.97 -1.25 -6.04
C PHE A 132 24.44 0.00 -5.32
N LYS A 133 25.57 0.58 -5.77
CA LYS A 133 26.14 1.80 -5.18
C LYS A 133 26.25 1.71 -3.64
N GLU A 134 26.75 0.58 -3.13
CA GLU A 134 26.90 0.30 -1.69
C GLU A 134 27.57 1.46 -0.93
N LYS A 135 28.60 2.07 -1.52
CA LYS A 135 29.42 3.13 -0.89
C LYS A 135 28.98 4.57 -1.20
N TYR A 136 27.83 4.78 -1.86
CA TYR A 136 27.34 6.10 -2.26
C TYR A 136 25.89 6.30 -1.83
N GLY A 137 25.55 7.44 -1.21
CA GLY A 137 24.18 7.68 -0.71
C GLY A 137 23.72 6.58 0.24
N THR A 138 24.52 6.26 1.26
CA THR A 138 24.37 5.08 2.14
C THR A 138 23.11 5.07 3.01
N THR A 139 22.39 6.19 3.08
CA THR A 139 21.08 6.28 3.75
C THR A 139 19.93 5.72 2.90
N LEU A 140 20.20 5.35 1.64
CA LEU A 140 19.28 4.60 0.80
C LEU A 140 19.99 3.34 0.28
N VAL A 141 19.55 2.18 0.74
CA VAL A 141 20.03 0.89 0.27
C VAL A 141 19.26 0.53 -0.99
N THR A 142 19.98 0.21 -2.06
CA THR A 142 19.37 -0.27 -3.30
C THR A 142 20.13 -1.46 -3.83
N GLY A 143 19.45 -2.37 -4.52
CA GLY A 143 20.09 -3.59 -5.02
C GLY A 143 19.09 -4.63 -5.48
N PHE A 144 19.61 -5.72 -6.03
CA PHE A 144 18.78 -6.80 -6.57
C PHE A 144 18.77 -8.00 -5.62
N GLY A 145 17.62 -8.68 -5.57
CA GLY A 145 17.44 -9.94 -4.87
C GLY A 145 16.30 -10.73 -5.48
N LYS A 146 15.95 -11.84 -4.82
CA LYS A 146 14.78 -12.65 -5.15
C LYS A 146 13.92 -12.87 -3.91
N ILE A 147 12.61 -12.96 -4.08
CA ILE A 147 11.65 -13.37 -3.05
C ILE A 147 10.81 -14.50 -3.63
N MET A 148 10.93 -15.69 -3.06
CA MET A 148 10.24 -16.90 -3.52
C MET A 148 10.47 -17.14 -5.02
N GLY A 149 11.73 -17.06 -5.46
CA GLY A 149 12.18 -17.25 -6.85
C GLY A 149 12.04 -16.01 -7.74
N GLN A 150 11.26 -15.01 -7.33
CA GLN A 150 10.89 -13.87 -8.16
C GLN A 150 11.89 -12.72 -8.03
N ASP A 151 12.42 -12.22 -9.16
CA ASP A 151 13.33 -11.08 -9.17
C ASP A 151 12.67 -9.81 -8.62
N VAL A 152 13.42 -9.08 -7.80
CA VAL A 152 12.97 -7.82 -7.21
C VAL A 152 14.13 -6.82 -7.10
N GLY A 153 13.85 -5.58 -7.48
CA GLY A 153 14.67 -4.42 -7.18
C GLY A 153 14.27 -3.82 -5.84
N ILE A 154 15.22 -3.67 -4.93
CA ILE A 154 14.96 -3.16 -3.58
C ILE A 154 15.35 -1.70 -3.52
N ILE A 155 14.51 -0.87 -2.91
CA ILE A 155 14.82 0.50 -2.51
C ILE A 155 14.38 0.69 -1.05
N ALA A 156 15.34 0.80 -0.14
CA ALA A 156 15.09 0.69 1.29
C ALA A 156 15.77 1.82 2.08
N ASN A 157 15.01 2.50 2.95
CA ASN A 157 15.57 3.56 3.77
C ASN A 157 16.50 3.00 4.85
N ASN A 158 17.60 3.70 5.06
CA ASN A 158 18.61 3.41 6.09
C ASN A 158 19.05 4.72 6.77
N GLY A 159 18.12 5.67 6.88
CA GLY A 159 18.34 7.04 7.36
C GLY A 159 17.61 8.10 6.52
N ILE A 160 17.94 9.38 6.78
CA ILE A 160 17.41 10.54 6.05
C ILE A 160 17.90 10.60 4.61
N LEU A 161 17.12 11.18 3.70
CA LEU A 161 17.52 11.29 2.29
C LEU A 161 18.40 12.51 2.03
N PHE A 162 19.53 12.29 1.37
CA PHE A 162 20.40 13.33 0.79
C PHE A 162 20.24 13.38 -0.73
N SER A 163 20.86 14.37 -1.39
CA SER A 163 20.88 14.45 -2.86
C SER A 163 21.47 13.19 -3.50
N GLU A 164 22.53 12.64 -2.92
CA GLU A 164 23.18 11.41 -3.34
C GLU A 164 22.23 10.21 -3.27
N SER A 165 21.46 10.12 -2.17
CA SER A 165 20.45 9.09 -1.96
C SER A 165 19.36 9.16 -3.04
N ALA A 166 18.86 10.37 -3.35
CA ALA A 166 17.86 10.55 -4.39
C ALA A 166 18.38 10.25 -5.80
N LEU A 167 19.62 10.66 -6.12
CA LEU A 167 20.28 10.33 -7.38
C LEU A 167 20.53 8.82 -7.54
N LYS A 168 20.94 8.15 -6.45
CA LYS A 168 21.10 6.69 -6.40
C LYS A 168 19.78 5.99 -6.66
N GLY A 169 18.72 6.38 -5.95
CA GLY A 169 17.39 5.81 -6.10
C GLY A 169 16.83 6.00 -7.51
N ALA A 170 16.92 7.22 -8.07
CA ALA A 170 16.43 7.51 -9.42
C ALA A 170 17.12 6.65 -10.49
N HIS A 171 18.45 6.53 -10.43
CA HIS A 171 19.20 5.66 -11.35
C HIS A 171 18.80 4.19 -11.16
N PHE A 172 18.63 3.73 -9.92
CA PHE A 172 18.25 2.34 -9.67
C PHE A 172 16.84 2.01 -10.18
N VAL A 173 15.87 2.92 -10.02
CA VAL A 173 14.52 2.78 -10.60
C VAL A 173 14.61 2.65 -12.12
N GLN A 174 15.43 3.48 -12.80
CA GLN A 174 15.62 3.39 -14.25
C GLN A 174 16.19 2.02 -14.68
N LEU A 175 17.15 1.47 -13.93
CA LEU A 175 17.69 0.14 -14.20
C LEU A 175 16.63 -0.96 -14.04
N CYS A 176 15.79 -0.87 -13.01
CA CYS A 176 14.69 -1.82 -12.81
C CYS A 176 13.68 -1.72 -13.95
N SER A 177 13.26 -0.50 -14.32
CA SER A 177 12.35 -0.26 -15.44
C SER A 177 12.90 -0.78 -16.77
N GLN A 178 14.19 -0.54 -17.06
CA GLN A 178 14.84 -1.02 -18.29
C GLN A 178 14.86 -2.56 -18.36
N ARG A 179 14.99 -3.23 -17.22
CA ARG A 179 15.08 -4.69 -17.14
C ARG A 179 13.73 -5.38 -16.93
N GLY A 180 12.64 -4.61 -16.78
CA GLY A 180 11.33 -5.16 -16.44
C GLY A 180 11.28 -5.82 -15.05
N ILE A 181 12.08 -5.34 -14.09
CA ILE A 181 12.15 -5.90 -12.73
C ILE A 181 11.20 -5.14 -11.80
N PRO A 182 10.27 -5.82 -11.10
CA PRO A 182 9.43 -5.19 -10.07
C PRO A 182 10.24 -4.54 -8.96
N ILE A 183 9.71 -3.46 -8.37
CA ILE A 183 10.41 -2.70 -7.32
C ILE A 183 9.67 -2.84 -5.98
N LEU A 184 10.40 -3.20 -4.93
CA LEU A 184 9.95 -3.17 -3.55
C LEU A 184 10.57 -1.98 -2.81
N PHE A 185 9.71 -1.12 -2.28
CA PHE A 185 10.07 0.01 -1.44
C PHE A 185 9.88 -0.34 0.04
N LEU A 186 10.95 -0.24 0.83
CA LEU A 186 10.90 -0.41 2.28
C LEU A 186 11.01 0.96 2.96
N GLN A 187 9.90 1.46 3.49
CA GLN A 187 9.83 2.79 4.10
C GLN A 187 10.14 2.78 5.60
N ASN A 188 11.19 3.52 5.94
CA ASN A 188 11.47 4.01 7.28
C ASN A 188 12.17 5.37 7.14
N ILE A 189 11.38 6.38 6.78
CA ILE A 189 11.85 7.69 6.33
C ILE A 189 11.24 8.83 7.14
N THR A 190 12.11 9.66 7.70
CA THR A 190 11.77 10.90 8.41
C THR A 190 11.80 12.15 7.52
N GLY A 191 12.38 12.06 6.33
CA GLY A 191 12.37 13.12 5.32
C GLY A 191 13.72 13.31 4.64
N PHE A 192 13.85 14.45 3.97
CA PHE A 192 15.10 14.91 3.38
C PHE A 192 15.91 15.73 4.37
N MET A 193 17.23 15.76 4.18
CA MET A 193 18.09 16.66 4.95
C MET A 193 17.71 18.13 4.68
N VAL A 194 17.65 18.94 5.73
CA VAL A 194 17.34 20.38 5.64
C VAL A 194 18.58 21.24 5.90
N GLY A 195 18.62 22.43 5.30
CA GLY A 195 19.63 23.44 5.61
C GLY A 195 20.18 24.15 4.37
N LYS A 196 20.67 25.37 4.56
CA LYS A 196 21.13 26.28 3.49
C LYS A 196 22.08 25.62 2.49
N LYS A 197 23.04 24.82 2.97
CA LYS A 197 24.00 24.11 2.12
C LYS A 197 23.30 23.14 1.16
N TYR A 198 22.38 22.31 1.66
CA TYR A 198 21.68 21.29 0.89
C TYR A 198 20.69 21.90 -0.10
N GLU A 199 20.02 22.99 0.29
CA GLU A 199 19.17 23.76 -0.62
C GLU A 199 19.96 24.33 -1.80
N HIS A 200 21.12 24.94 -1.53
CA HIS A 200 21.98 25.52 -2.58
C HIS A 200 22.61 24.45 -3.50
N GLU A 201 22.89 23.25 -2.98
CA GLU A 201 23.31 22.08 -3.74
C GLU A 201 22.18 21.56 -4.66
N GLY A 202 20.93 21.88 -4.33
CA GLY A 202 19.74 21.54 -5.10
C GLY A 202 19.09 20.24 -4.67
N ILE A 203 19.02 19.97 -3.36
CA ILE A 203 18.35 18.78 -2.82
C ILE A 203 16.92 18.63 -3.36
N ALA A 204 16.19 19.73 -3.55
CA ALA A 204 14.86 19.73 -4.16
C ALA A 204 14.85 19.12 -5.58
N LYS A 205 15.74 19.57 -6.48
CA LYS A 205 15.82 19.01 -7.85
C LYS A 205 16.37 17.59 -7.89
N HIS A 206 17.12 17.17 -6.86
CA HIS A 206 17.62 15.81 -6.74
C HIS A 206 16.51 14.86 -6.24
N GLY A 207 15.78 15.25 -5.21
CA GLY A 207 14.56 14.57 -4.76
C GLY A 207 13.51 14.45 -5.87
N ALA A 208 13.31 15.51 -6.66
CA ALA A 208 12.41 15.49 -7.80
C ALA A 208 12.76 14.39 -8.83
N LYS A 209 14.05 14.11 -9.08
CA LYS A 209 14.45 13.01 -9.99
C LYS A 209 13.99 11.65 -9.49
N LEU A 210 14.09 11.41 -8.18
CA LEU A 210 13.59 10.17 -7.58
C LEU A 210 12.07 10.08 -7.74
N VAL A 211 11.35 11.14 -7.38
CA VAL A 211 9.88 11.18 -7.49
C VAL A 211 9.43 10.97 -8.93
N THR A 212 10.07 11.63 -9.91
CA THR A 212 9.78 11.43 -11.33
C THR A 212 10.05 9.98 -11.76
N ALA A 213 11.17 9.39 -11.35
CA ALA A 213 11.47 8.00 -11.69
C ALA A 213 10.42 7.04 -11.11
N VAL A 214 10.01 7.23 -9.84
CA VAL A 214 8.97 6.42 -9.18
C VAL A 214 7.62 6.57 -9.87
N ALA A 215 7.22 7.81 -10.18
CA ALA A 215 5.93 8.10 -10.80
C ALA A 215 5.81 7.55 -12.23
N THR A 216 6.92 7.52 -12.97
CA THR A 216 6.94 7.12 -14.39
C THR A 216 7.37 5.66 -14.61
N ALA A 217 7.70 4.92 -13.56
CA ALA A 217 8.03 3.50 -13.66
C ALA A 217 6.76 2.66 -13.91
N LYS A 218 6.70 1.98 -15.06
CA LYS A 218 5.61 1.04 -15.41
C LYS A 218 5.75 -0.34 -14.79
N VAL A 219 6.96 -0.72 -14.36
CA VAL A 219 7.16 -1.99 -13.65
C VAL A 219 6.30 -2.05 -12.37
N PRO A 220 5.87 -3.24 -11.94
CA PRO A 220 5.10 -3.36 -10.71
C PRO A 220 5.87 -2.82 -9.51
N LYS A 221 5.20 -2.05 -8.67
CA LYS A 221 5.76 -1.44 -7.45
C LYS A 221 5.02 -1.99 -6.24
N LEU A 222 5.75 -2.40 -5.21
CA LEU A 222 5.23 -2.78 -3.91
C LEU A 222 5.83 -1.86 -2.85
N THR A 223 5.05 -1.54 -1.82
CA THR A 223 5.54 -0.70 -0.72
C THR A 223 5.25 -1.37 0.61
N LEU A 224 6.24 -1.42 1.50
CA LEU A 224 6.08 -1.80 2.89
C LEU A 224 6.57 -0.67 3.78
N ILE A 225 5.68 -0.12 4.60
CA ILE A 225 6.04 0.83 5.64
C ILE A 225 6.33 0.03 6.90
N PHE A 226 7.61 -0.10 7.23
CA PHE A 226 8.07 -0.85 8.40
C PHE A 226 8.47 0.06 9.56
N GLY A 227 8.62 1.38 9.33
CA GLY A 227 8.91 2.37 10.36
C GLY A 227 8.17 3.67 10.10
N GLY A 228 8.88 4.78 9.98
CA GLY A 228 8.29 6.09 9.64
C GLY A 228 7.99 6.26 8.15
N SER A 229 6.92 6.98 7.83
CA SER A 229 6.60 7.47 6.49
C SER A 229 6.16 8.92 6.57
N TYR A 230 7.13 9.83 6.46
CA TYR A 230 6.90 11.26 6.70
C TYR A 230 7.18 12.14 5.48
N GLY A 231 6.27 13.10 5.24
CA GLY A 231 6.44 14.21 4.31
C GLY A 231 6.90 13.80 2.89
N ALA A 232 7.84 14.57 2.32
CA ALA A 232 8.36 14.31 0.98
C ALA A 232 9.09 12.95 0.84
N GLY A 233 9.51 12.35 1.96
CA GLY A 233 10.08 11.00 1.99
C GLY A 233 9.08 9.94 1.52
N ASN A 234 7.82 10.07 1.91
CA ASN A 234 6.73 9.20 1.45
C ASN A 234 6.63 9.20 -0.08
N TYR A 235 6.78 10.38 -0.71
CA TYR A 235 6.65 10.52 -2.16
C TYR A 235 7.80 9.83 -2.90
N GLY A 236 9.04 10.09 -2.47
CA GLY A 236 10.23 9.49 -3.07
C GLY A 236 10.32 7.96 -2.89
N MET A 237 9.61 7.41 -1.91
CA MET A 237 9.62 5.99 -1.60
C MET A 237 8.33 5.26 -2.03
N CYS A 238 7.61 5.80 -3.01
CA CYS A 238 6.39 5.19 -3.58
C CYS A 238 5.25 5.00 -2.57
N GLY A 239 4.88 6.07 -1.85
CA GLY A 239 3.66 6.11 -1.04
C GLY A 239 2.37 5.95 -1.87
N ARG A 240 1.21 5.98 -1.20
CA ARG A 240 -0.11 5.64 -1.79
C ARG A 240 -0.43 6.38 -3.10
N ALA A 241 -0.05 7.66 -3.19
CA ALA A 241 -0.28 8.50 -4.37
C ALA A 241 0.50 8.09 -5.64
N PHE A 242 1.47 7.18 -5.52
CA PHE A 242 2.31 6.71 -6.62
C PHE A 242 1.90 5.31 -7.11
N SER A 243 0.69 4.89 -6.74
CA SER A 243 0.03 3.67 -7.22
C SER A 243 0.93 2.41 -7.17
N PRO A 244 1.51 2.07 -6.01
CA PRO A 244 2.01 0.71 -5.83
C PRO A 244 0.85 -0.28 -5.98
N ARG A 245 1.13 -1.47 -6.50
CA ARG A 245 0.13 -2.54 -6.63
C ARG A 245 -0.42 -2.98 -5.28
N PHE A 246 0.46 -2.99 -4.27
CA PHE A 246 0.11 -3.18 -2.88
C PHE A 246 0.99 -2.29 -2.01
N LEU A 247 0.39 -1.69 -0.97
CA LEU A 247 1.07 -0.97 0.09
C LEU A 247 0.65 -1.56 1.44
N PHE A 248 1.59 -2.08 2.21
CA PHE A 248 1.32 -2.63 3.55
C PHE A 248 2.01 -1.82 4.63
N MET A 249 1.52 -1.94 5.86
CA MET A 249 2.14 -1.37 7.05
C MET A 249 2.46 -2.45 8.08
N TRP A 250 3.57 -2.29 8.80
CA TRP A 250 3.77 -2.99 10.06
C TRP A 250 2.96 -2.33 11.20
N PRO A 251 2.64 -3.06 12.29
CA PRO A 251 1.77 -2.54 13.34
C PRO A 251 2.35 -1.32 14.07
N GLY A 252 3.68 -1.27 14.20
CA GLY A 252 4.41 -0.14 14.82
C GLY A 252 4.78 0.99 13.87
N ALA A 253 4.43 0.88 12.58
CA ALA A 253 4.73 1.91 11.60
C ALA A 253 3.86 3.16 11.81
N LYS A 254 4.40 4.32 11.42
CA LYS A 254 3.72 5.61 11.55
C LYS A 254 3.75 6.39 10.24
N ILE A 255 2.66 7.09 9.93
CA ILE A 255 2.51 7.89 8.72
C ILE A 255 1.89 9.26 9.01
N SER A 256 2.53 10.34 8.59
CA SER A 256 1.97 11.69 8.71
C SER A 256 2.74 12.69 7.83
N VAL A 257 2.28 13.94 7.76
CA VAL A 257 2.97 14.99 6.99
C VAL A 257 4.38 15.30 7.53
N MET A 258 4.57 15.19 8.84
CA MET A 258 5.86 15.30 9.54
C MET A 258 5.76 14.59 10.90
N GLY A 259 6.85 14.44 11.65
CA GLY A 259 6.80 13.85 12.98
C GLY A 259 6.04 14.74 13.98
N GLY A 260 5.35 14.14 14.95
CA GLY A 260 4.55 14.89 15.95
C GLY A 260 5.38 15.93 16.73
N GLU A 261 6.57 15.55 17.21
CA GLU A 261 7.50 16.47 17.87
C GLU A 261 7.92 17.62 16.94
N GLN A 262 8.15 17.35 15.65
CA GLN A 262 8.53 18.38 14.67
C GLN A 262 7.37 19.36 14.45
N ALA A 263 6.14 18.86 14.32
CA ALA A 263 4.95 19.69 14.17
C ALA A 263 4.72 20.57 15.40
N ALA A 264 4.80 19.99 16.60
CA ALA A 264 4.64 20.71 17.85
C ALA A 264 5.66 21.84 18.01
N ASN A 265 6.94 21.56 17.73
CA ASN A 265 8.02 22.56 17.83
C ASN A 265 7.91 23.69 16.79
N VAL A 266 7.54 23.37 15.55
CA VAL A 266 7.38 24.39 14.50
C VAL A 266 6.19 25.30 14.83
N LEU A 267 5.06 24.73 15.22
CA LEU A 267 3.87 25.49 15.57
C LEU A 267 4.08 26.31 16.84
N SER A 268 4.81 25.79 17.84
CA SER A 268 5.13 26.54 19.04
C SER A 268 6.09 27.70 18.75
N THR A 269 7.09 27.52 17.90
CA THR A 269 8.00 28.60 17.49
C THR A 269 7.23 29.75 16.83
N ILE A 270 6.33 29.44 15.88
CA ILE A 270 5.50 30.46 15.22
C ILE A 270 4.57 31.16 16.22
N GLN A 271 4.00 30.42 17.16
CA GLN A 271 3.14 30.99 18.20
C GLN A 271 3.93 31.93 19.12
N ARG A 272 5.14 31.54 19.53
CA ARG A 272 6.05 32.37 20.33
C ARG A 272 6.38 33.67 19.62
N ASP A 273 6.82 33.60 18.36
CA ASP A 273 7.16 34.80 17.56
C ASP A 273 5.98 35.78 17.46
N ASN A 274 4.75 35.26 17.31
CA ASN A 274 3.55 36.09 17.24
C ASN A 274 3.19 36.74 18.59
N ILE A 275 3.38 36.04 19.70
CA ILE A 275 3.13 36.57 21.05
C ILE A 275 4.18 37.64 21.39
N GLU A 276 5.45 37.36 21.14
CA GLU A 276 6.56 38.29 21.38
C GLU A 276 6.46 39.54 20.48
N ALA A 277 5.97 39.40 19.24
CA ALA A 277 5.69 40.54 18.36
C ALA A 277 4.59 41.48 18.90
N ARG A 278 3.71 40.99 19.79
CA ARG A 278 2.71 41.80 20.50
C ARG A 278 3.22 42.36 21.83
N GLY A 279 4.48 42.08 22.20
CA GLY A 279 5.07 42.48 23.48
C GLY A 279 4.55 41.69 24.67
N GLU A 280 3.95 40.52 24.43
CA GLU A 280 3.50 39.59 25.45
C GLU A 280 4.59 38.54 25.71
N GLU A 281 4.58 37.92 26.90
CA GLU A 281 5.47 36.81 27.23
C GLU A 281 4.72 35.47 27.15
N TRP A 282 5.42 34.42 26.73
CA TRP A 282 4.88 33.07 26.65
C TRP A 282 5.72 32.10 27.49
N SER A 283 5.13 31.58 28.57
CA SER A 283 5.82 30.70 29.49
C SER A 283 6.02 29.30 28.92
N GLU A 284 6.99 28.57 29.45
CA GLU A 284 7.24 27.16 29.06
C GLU A 284 6.03 26.26 29.36
N GLU A 285 5.26 26.57 30.42
CA GLU A 285 4.04 25.82 30.76
C GLU A 285 2.94 26.04 29.71
N GLN A 286 2.74 27.29 29.27
CA GLN A 286 1.78 27.61 28.20
C GLN A 286 2.21 27.00 26.86
N GLU A 287 3.52 26.91 26.59
CA GLU A 287 4.05 26.21 25.42
C GLU A 287 3.78 24.71 25.50
N ALA A 288 4.02 24.07 26.65
CA ALA A 288 3.74 22.66 26.85
C ALA A 288 2.24 22.34 26.71
N GLU A 289 1.35 23.18 27.26
CA GLU A 289 -0.09 23.04 27.10
C GLU A 289 -0.56 23.20 25.66
N PHE A 290 0.09 24.08 24.89
CA PHE A 290 -0.17 24.26 23.47
C PHE A 290 0.31 23.06 22.64
N GLN A 291 1.49 22.51 22.96
CA GLN A 291 2.05 21.37 22.25
C GLN A 291 1.31 20.05 22.52
N ARG A 292 0.78 19.85 23.75
CA ARG A 292 0.09 18.61 24.15
C ARG A 292 -0.99 18.13 23.17
N PRO A 293 -2.03 18.91 22.80
CA PRO A 293 -3.05 18.46 21.87
C PRO A 293 -2.52 18.17 20.46
N ILE A 294 -1.42 18.81 20.04
CA ILE A 294 -0.76 18.53 18.76
C ILE A 294 -0.11 17.15 18.81
N LEU A 295 0.64 16.85 19.88
CA LEU A 295 1.29 15.56 20.06
C LEU A 295 0.28 14.42 20.14
N GLU A 296 -0.79 14.59 20.91
CA GLU A 296 -1.87 13.60 21.02
C GLU A 296 -2.53 13.32 19.66
N LYS A 297 -2.85 14.38 18.90
CA LYS A 297 -3.42 14.24 17.56
C LYS A 297 -2.50 13.49 16.62
N TYR A 298 -1.21 13.81 16.60
CA TYR A 298 -0.25 13.12 15.75
C TYR A 298 -0.06 11.66 16.18
N GLU A 299 -0.10 11.35 17.47
CA GLU A 299 0.01 9.97 17.93
C GLU A 299 -1.17 9.12 17.44
N GLU A 300 -2.39 9.64 17.55
CA GLU A 300 -3.60 8.95 17.08
C GLU A 300 -3.62 8.82 15.56
N GLU A 301 -3.53 9.96 14.85
CA GLU A 301 -3.74 10.03 13.40
C GLU A 301 -2.57 9.44 12.60
N SER A 302 -1.38 9.29 13.20
CA SER A 302 -0.24 8.67 12.51
C SER A 302 -0.16 7.14 12.66
N SER A 303 -0.99 6.55 13.52
CA SER A 303 -0.96 5.11 13.77
C SER A 303 -1.36 4.28 12.53
N ALA A 304 -0.80 3.07 12.42
CA ALA A 304 -1.17 2.13 11.37
C ALA A 304 -2.69 1.81 11.37
N TYR A 305 -3.33 1.76 12.54
CA TYR A 305 -4.78 1.54 12.65
C TYR A 305 -5.60 2.70 12.05
N TYR A 306 -5.18 3.93 12.30
CA TYR A 306 -5.83 5.10 11.71
C TYR A 306 -5.70 5.10 10.18
N SER A 307 -4.51 4.76 9.69
CA SER A 307 -4.20 4.63 8.26
C SER A 307 -5.06 3.56 7.57
N THR A 308 -5.06 2.33 8.12
CA THR A 308 -5.74 1.19 7.50
C THR A 308 -7.25 1.33 7.48
N SER A 309 -7.83 1.96 8.53
CA SER A 309 -9.27 2.28 8.58
C SER A 309 -9.72 3.26 7.49
N ARG A 310 -8.79 3.91 6.79
CA ARG A 310 -9.02 4.88 5.71
C ARG A 310 -8.44 4.43 4.36
N LEU A 311 -7.98 3.18 4.25
CA LEU A 311 -7.44 2.57 3.03
C LEU A 311 -6.24 3.34 2.43
N TRP A 312 -5.45 4.00 3.29
CA TRP A 312 -4.16 4.58 2.88
C TRP A 312 -3.12 3.50 2.60
N ASP A 313 -3.32 2.33 3.23
CA ASP A 313 -2.66 1.06 2.99
C ASP A 313 -3.71 -0.03 2.66
N ASP A 314 -3.23 -1.16 2.19
CA ASP A 314 -4.03 -2.35 1.85
C ASP A 314 -4.07 -3.37 3.00
N GLY A 315 -3.56 -2.99 4.18
CA GLY A 315 -3.59 -3.80 5.38
C GLY A 315 -2.34 -3.66 6.26
N ILE A 316 -2.58 -3.89 7.55
CA ILE A 316 -1.53 -4.11 8.53
C ILE A 316 -1.15 -5.60 8.50
N ILE A 317 0.15 -5.90 8.42
CA ILE A 317 0.65 -7.27 8.40
C ILE A 317 1.59 -7.53 9.59
N ASP A 318 1.62 -8.76 10.09
CA ASP A 318 2.65 -9.17 11.06
C ASP A 318 4.03 -9.06 10.39
N PRO A 319 5.05 -8.49 11.04
CA PRO A 319 6.42 -8.48 10.52
C PRO A 319 6.90 -9.86 10.06
N ALA A 320 6.52 -10.95 10.75
CA ALA A 320 6.88 -12.32 10.39
C ALA A 320 6.23 -12.81 9.08
N ASP A 321 5.09 -12.24 8.67
CA ASP A 321 4.39 -12.61 7.44
C ASP A 321 4.91 -11.84 6.21
N THR A 322 5.82 -10.89 6.42
CA THR A 322 6.33 -9.98 5.36
C THR A 322 6.79 -10.73 4.11
N ARG A 323 7.59 -11.79 4.26
CA ARG A 323 8.12 -12.55 3.10
C ARG A 323 6.99 -13.22 2.31
N MET A 324 6.04 -13.83 3.00
CA MET A 324 4.89 -14.52 2.38
C MET A 324 3.98 -13.53 1.65
N VAL A 325 3.60 -12.44 2.33
CA VAL A 325 2.74 -11.39 1.75
C VAL A 325 3.40 -10.79 0.52
N LEU A 326 4.68 -10.40 0.60
CA LEU A 326 5.40 -9.82 -0.53
C LEU A 326 5.57 -10.82 -1.68
N GLY A 327 5.86 -12.08 -1.40
CA GLY A 327 5.97 -13.14 -2.42
C GLY A 327 4.66 -13.35 -3.18
N CYS A 328 3.54 -13.44 -2.46
CA CYS A 328 2.20 -13.52 -3.05
C CYS A 328 1.84 -12.25 -3.84
N SER A 329 2.12 -11.06 -3.30
CA SER A 329 1.88 -9.79 -3.97
C SER A 329 2.69 -9.65 -5.25
N LEU A 330 3.97 -10.08 -5.27
CA LEU A 330 4.79 -10.12 -6.49
C LEU A 330 4.18 -11.07 -7.53
N ALA A 331 3.75 -12.25 -7.10
CA ALA A 331 3.18 -13.25 -8.00
C ALA A 331 1.91 -12.75 -8.68
N VAL A 332 1.06 -12.01 -7.95
CA VAL A 332 -0.13 -11.35 -8.52
C VAL A 332 0.27 -10.18 -9.41
N ALA A 333 1.16 -9.31 -8.92
CA ALA A 333 1.53 -8.07 -9.60
C ALA A 333 2.22 -8.30 -10.95
N ARG A 334 2.93 -9.41 -11.12
CA ARG A 334 3.58 -9.78 -12.39
C ARG A 334 2.60 -10.23 -13.47
N ARG A 335 1.39 -10.68 -13.12
CA ARG A 335 0.42 -11.25 -14.09
C ARG A 335 -0.04 -10.28 -15.17
N GLN A 336 0.06 -8.96 -14.95
CA GLN A 336 -0.28 -7.96 -15.97
C GLN A 336 0.86 -7.70 -16.98
N GLY A 337 1.96 -8.45 -16.92
CA GLY A 337 3.16 -8.19 -17.71
C GLY A 337 3.99 -7.05 -17.12
N CYS A 338 5.32 -7.13 -17.32
CA CYS A 338 6.20 -6.00 -17.05
C CYS A 338 6.35 -5.25 -18.37
N GLU A 339 5.50 -4.25 -18.60
CA GLU A 339 5.66 -3.39 -19.78
C GLU A 339 6.95 -2.57 -19.62
N PRO A 340 7.92 -2.67 -20.54
CA PRO A 340 9.02 -1.73 -20.56
C PRO A 340 8.50 -0.30 -20.74
N ASN A 341 9.22 0.67 -20.21
CA ASN A 341 9.03 2.04 -20.62
C ASN A 341 9.60 2.15 -22.06
N ASP A 342 8.71 2.18 -23.06
CA ASP A 342 9.06 2.48 -24.46
C ASP A 342 9.90 3.76 -24.60
#